data_AF-A0A7C3Q246-F1
#
_entry.id   AF-A0A7C3Q246-F1
#
_cell.length_a   1.000
_cell.length_b   1.000
_cell.length_c   1.000
_cell.angle_alpha   90.00
_cell.angle_beta   90.00
_cell.angle_gamma   90.00
#
_symmetry.space_group_name_H-M   'P 1'
#
loop_
_entity.id
_entity.type
_entity.pdbx_description
1 polymer ?
#
loop_
_entity_poly.entity_id
_entity_poly.type
_entity_poly.pdbx_seq_one_letter_code
_entity_poly.pdbx_strand_id
1 'polypeptide(L)'
;MRKYTVEIEQLRTNIAEIIVNRPSLFKVSLSKDELNRYLLLTDRETEILRKIAEGRSNREVAELLFVSENTVKYHLKNIFLKL
;
A
#
# COMPACT_ATOMS: atom_id res chain seq x y z
N MET A 1 -18.47 5.23 7.90
CA MET A 1 -17.01 5.04 7.68
C MET A 1 -16.43 3.75 8.29
N ARG A 2 -16.90 3.22 9.42
CA ARG A 2 -16.33 2.00 10.06
C ARG A 2 -16.49 0.67 9.30
N LYS A 3 -17.45 0.54 8.38
CA LYS A 3 -17.69 -0.72 7.63
C LYS A 3 -16.51 -1.08 6.71
N TYR A 4 -15.95 -0.10 6.00
CA TYR A 4 -14.85 -0.32 5.04
C TYR A 4 -13.52 -0.69 5.71
N THR A 5 -13.25 -0.18 6.91
CA THR A 5 -12.00 -0.45 7.64
C THR A 5 -11.89 -1.92 8.05
N VAL A 6 -12.98 -2.53 8.52
CA VAL A 6 -12.98 -3.94 8.94
C VAL A 6 -12.84 -4.88 7.74
N GLU A 7 -13.48 -4.54 6.62
CA GLU A 7 -13.39 -5.31 5.36
C GLU A 7 -11.96 -5.30 4.78
N ILE A 8 -11.26 -4.16 4.85
CA ILE A 8 -9.87 -4.04 4.37
C ILE A 8 -8.91 -4.84 5.26
N GLU A 9 -9.05 -4.77 6.58
CA GLU A 9 -8.20 -5.54 7.50
C GLU A 9 -8.44 -7.05 7.35
N GLN A 10 -9.69 -7.49 7.19
CA GLN A 10 -10.00 -8.89 6.91
C GLN A 10 -9.39 -9.35 5.57
N LEU A 11 -9.46 -8.51 4.53
CA LEU A 11 -8.88 -8.81 3.23
C LEU A 11 -7.34 -8.91 3.30
N ARG A 12 -6.69 -8.06 4.09
CA ARG A 12 -5.25 -8.10 4.36
C ARG A 12 -4.83 -9.39 5.07
N THR A 13 -5.56 -9.78 6.11
CA THR A 13 -5.33 -11.05 6.82
C THR A 13 -5.47 -12.24 5.87
N ASN A 14 -6.54 -12.27 5.07
CA ASN A 14 -6.80 -13.36 4.13
C ASN A 14 -5.72 -13.44 3.03
N ILE A 15 -5.25 -12.30 2.50
CA ILE A 15 -4.17 -12.27 1.51
C ILE A 15 -2.85 -12.76 2.12
N ALA A 16 -2.52 -12.33 3.34
CA ALA A 16 -1.32 -12.80 4.04
C ALA A 16 -1.37 -14.32 4.26
N GLU A 17 -2.53 -14.84 4.65
CA GLU A 17 -2.73 -16.28 4.87
C GLU A 17 -2.64 -17.08 3.57
N ILE A 18 -3.19 -16.57 2.46
CA ILE A 18 -3.10 -17.21 1.14
C ILE A 18 -1.65 -17.21 0.63
N ILE A 19 -0.89 -16.13 0.82
CA ILE A 19 0.50 -16.07 0.34
C ILE A 19 1.41 -17.00 1.14
N VAL A 20 1.22 -17.09 2.46
CA VAL A 20 2.00 -18.00 3.31
C VAL A 20 1.68 -19.46 3.01
N ASN A 21 0.42 -19.80 2.74
CA ASN A 21 -0.02 -21.19 2.62
C ASN A 21 -0.14 -21.69 1.16
N ARG A 22 -0.20 -20.80 0.17
CA ARG A 22 -0.30 -21.14 -1.27
C ARG A 22 0.56 -20.23 -2.16
N PRO A 23 1.89 -20.23 -1.99
CA PRO A 23 2.81 -19.34 -2.70
C PRO A 23 2.80 -19.54 -4.23
N SER A 24 2.43 -20.72 -4.73
CA SER A 24 2.35 -21.01 -6.18
C SER A 24 1.26 -20.23 -6.94
N LEU A 25 0.30 -19.61 -6.23
CA LEU A 25 -0.77 -18.80 -6.84
C LEU A 25 -0.33 -17.37 -7.21
N PHE A 26 0.84 -16.92 -6.71
CA PHE A 26 1.39 -15.61 -7.05
C PHE A 26 2.62 -15.78 -7.95
N LYS A 27 2.55 -15.27 -9.20
CA LYS A 27 3.71 -15.19 -10.11
C LYS A 27 4.81 -14.24 -9.63
N VAL A 28 4.61 -13.57 -8.50
CA VAL A 28 5.54 -12.62 -7.91
C VAL A 28 6.18 -13.30 -6.69
N SER A 29 7.49 -13.49 -6.77
CA SER A 29 8.29 -14.06 -5.68
C SER A 29 8.61 -12.98 -4.62
N LEU A 30 7.59 -12.48 -3.91
CA LEU A 30 7.81 -11.63 -2.74
C LEU A 30 8.13 -12.51 -1.53
N SER A 31 9.20 -12.18 -0.82
CA SER A 31 9.50 -12.78 0.48
C SER A 31 8.40 -12.43 1.50
N LYS A 32 8.30 -13.26 2.55
CA LYS A 32 7.36 -13.02 3.66
C LYS A 32 7.60 -11.66 4.33
N ASP A 33 8.85 -11.21 4.39
CA ASP A 33 9.22 -9.91 4.94
C ASP A 33 8.79 -8.76 4.04
N GLU A 34 8.97 -8.87 2.71
CA GLU A 34 8.47 -7.86 1.78
C GLU A 34 6.96 -7.72 1.86
N LEU A 35 6.24 -8.85 1.92
CA LEU A 35 4.79 -8.84 2.09
C LEU A 35 4.37 -8.13 3.38
N ASN A 36 5.02 -8.45 4.50
CA ASN A 36 4.75 -7.81 5.78
C ASN A 36 4.97 -6.29 5.69
N ARG A 37 6.02 -5.83 5.01
CA ARG A 37 6.27 -4.39 4.80
C ARG A 37 5.16 -3.71 4.00
N TYR A 38 4.61 -4.36 2.97
CA TYR A 38 3.43 -3.86 2.25
C TYR A 38 2.16 -3.81 3.10
N LEU A 39 1.96 -4.77 4.02
CA LEU A 39 0.82 -4.79 4.92
C LEU A 39 0.87 -3.69 6.00
N LEU A 40 2.07 -3.20 6.35
CA LEU A 40 2.29 -2.10 7.31
C LEU A 40 1.98 -0.70 6.76
N LEU A 41 1.78 -0.57 5.45
CA LEU A 41 1.34 0.70 4.86
C LEU A 41 -0.09 1.01 5.33
N THR A 42 -0.40 2.29 5.51
CA THR A 42 -1.80 2.72 5.69
C THR A 42 -2.54 2.70 4.37
N ASP A 43 -3.87 2.82 4.39
CA ASP A 43 -4.68 2.94 3.18
C ASP A 43 -4.21 4.10 2.29
N ARG A 44 -3.93 5.24 2.93
CA ARG A 44 -3.46 6.44 2.22
C ARG A 44 -2.07 6.28 1.61
N GLU A 45 -1.17 5.63 2.34
CA GLU A 45 0.17 5.32 1.84
C GLU A 45 0.11 4.31 0.68
N THR A 46 -0.76 3.32 0.77
CA THR A 46 -1.01 2.34 -0.29
C THR A 46 -1.55 3.01 -1.56
N GLU A 47 -2.50 3.92 -1.40
CA GLU A 47 -3.07 4.71 -2.50
C GLU A 47 -2.03 5.58 -3.19
N ILE A 48 -1.21 6.29 -2.42
CA ILE A 48 -0.10 7.10 -2.93
C ILE A 48 0.91 6.23 -3.67
N LEU A 49 1.35 5.12 -3.07
CA LEU A 49 2.32 4.20 -3.67
C LEU A 49 1.82 3.65 -5.00
N ARG A 50 0.53 3.29 -5.09
CA ARG A 50 -0.09 2.83 -6.34
C ARG A 50 -0.01 3.89 -7.44
N LYS A 51 -0.34 5.16 -7.13
CA LYS A 51 -0.29 6.25 -8.11
C LYS A 51 1.13 6.57 -8.57
N ILE A 52 2.11 6.49 -7.68
CA ILE A 52 3.52 6.60 -8.05
C ILE A 52 3.96 5.44 -8.94
N ALA A 53 3.55 4.20 -8.64
CA ALA A 53 3.85 3.02 -9.46
C ALA A 53 3.21 3.10 -10.86
N GLU A 54 2.09 3.82 -11.01
CA GLU A 54 1.49 4.16 -12.31
C GLU A 54 2.28 5.24 -13.08
N GLY A 55 3.38 5.77 -12.53
CA GLY A 55 4.25 6.77 -13.16
C GLY A 55 3.83 8.22 -12.92
N ARG A 56 2.90 8.48 -11.99
CA ARG A 56 2.45 9.85 -11.68
C ARG A 56 3.51 10.62 -10.89
N SER A 57 3.62 11.91 -11.19
CA SER A 57 4.40 12.86 -10.40
C SER A 57 3.72 13.20 -9.07
N ASN A 58 4.49 13.66 -8.08
CA ASN A 58 3.96 14.08 -6.78
C ASN A 58 2.86 15.15 -6.90
N ARG A 59 2.96 16.02 -7.91
CA ARG A 59 1.98 17.05 -8.22
C ARG A 59 0.65 16.44 -8.67
N GLU A 60 0.70 15.53 -9.64
CA GLU A 60 -0.49 14.81 -10.12
C GLU A 60 -1.14 13.99 -9.00
N VAL A 61 -0.33 13.33 -8.16
CA VAL A 61 -0.86 12.58 -7.01
C VAL A 61 -1.53 13.53 -6.01
N ALA A 62 -0.94 14.69 -5.73
CA ALA A 62 -1.50 15.70 -4.84
C ALA A 62 -2.86 16.20 -5.35
N GLU A 63 -2.96 16.49 -6.66
CA GLU A 63 -4.20 16.90 -7.32
C GLU A 63 -5.27 15.81 -7.26
N LEU A 64 -4.93 14.57 -7.66
CA LEU A 64 -5.85 13.43 -7.67
C LEU A 64 -6.41 13.11 -6.28
N LEU A 65 -5.59 13.36 -5.25
CA LEU A 65 -5.89 13.01 -3.88
C LEU A 65 -6.34 14.19 -3.03
N PHE A 66 -6.52 15.37 -3.63
CA PHE A 66 -6.96 16.61 -2.98
C PHE A 66 -6.11 17.01 -1.75
N VAL A 67 -4.79 16.90 -1.88
CA VAL A 67 -3.83 17.28 -0.83
C VAL A 67 -2.71 18.14 -1.40
N SER A 68 -1.82 18.66 -0.54
CA SER A 68 -0.62 19.35 -1.01
C SER A 68 0.46 18.37 -1.48
N GLU A 69 1.34 18.80 -2.39
CA GLU A 69 2.56 18.04 -2.71
C GLU A 69 3.40 17.72 -1.47
N ASN A 70 3.45 18.61 -0.49
CA ASN A 70 4.19 18.40 0.75
C ASN A 70 3.58 17.24 1.57
N THR A 71 2.25 17.11 1.56
CA THR A 71 1.55 15.98 2.18
C THR A 71 1.92 14.67 1.47
N VAL A 72 1.99 14.66 0.13
CA VAL A 72 2.45 13.48 -0.62
C VAL A 72 3.90 13.14 -0.27
N LYS A 73 4.81 14.12 -0.25
CA LYS A 73 6.22 13.93 0.15
C LYS A 73 6.35 13.38 1.57
N TYR A 74 5.51 13.84 2.50
CA TYR A 74 5.47 13.33 3.86
C TYR A 74 5.08 11.85 3.90
N HIS A 75 4.01 11.45 3.20
CA HIS A 75 3.63 10.05 3.12
C HIS A 75 4.68 9.18 2.42
N LEU A 76 5.31 9.69 1.35
CA LEU A 76 6.40 8.98 0.67
C LEU A 76 7.59 8.74 1.59
N LYS A 77 7.97 9.73 2.41
CA LYS A 77 9.00 9.54 3.44
C LYS A 77 8.64 8.38 4.38
N ASN A 78 7.40 8.30 4.85
CA ASN A 78 6.96 7.23 5.73
C ASN A 78 6.92 5.86 5.02
N ILE A 79 6.52 5.83 3.74
CA ILE A 79 6.55 4.61 2.92
C ILE A 79 7.99 4.09 2.80
N PHE A 80 8.95 4.96 2.46
CA PHE A 80 10.36 4.56 2.34
C PHE A 80 11.00 4.11 3.66
N LEU A 81 10.46 4.52 4.81
CA LEU A 81 10.90 4.01 6.12
C LEU A 81 10.33 2.62 6.44
N LYS A 82 9.21 2.24 5.81
CA LYS A 82 8.53 0.97 6.03
C LYS A 82 8.96 -0.13 5.07
N LEU A 83 9.49 0.22 3.91
CA LEU A 83 9.93 -0.69 2.84
C LEU A 83 11.44 -0.90 2.86
#